data_AF-A0A1S3DN38-F1
#
_entry.id   AF-A0A1S3DN38-F1
#
_cell.length_a   1.000
_cell.length_b   1.000
_cell.length_c   1.000
_cell.angle_alpha   90.00
_cell.angle_beta   90.00
_cell.angle_gamma   90.00
#
_symmetry.space_group_name_H-M   'P 1'
#
loop_
_entity.id
_entity.type
_entity.pdbx_description
1 polymer ?
#
loop_
_entity_poly.entity_id
_entity_poly.type
_entity_poly.pdbx_seq_one_letter_code
_entity_poly.pdbx_strand_id
1 'polypeptide(L)'
;MVTLIHIVQWTSLFGFISSASIKLNNKTVHVDNLEDDTSRLTFENNNSSVVIEIPKDSKFILKDGSDHIIFSSKGKGSFTRNEAVHNCKKSAMCEPLISPTCLGTKLPYGFTTTSLVSDVSDQQEVQERLKRWQGLKYIPKCWAVIQSFLCALYMPKCEDNVVSVPSQEVCKLLSGPCRIVAQELSPEFNCQNGTKISSHSCKNEGRDLKFNSTGQCKPPLVSTEVVASFYPGVEGCGLQCSDPLYSKEEHESMQNTIFVLAITCALFIVLSVLTLAINWEATSMYFTSQVILYINICFFNTCIGWLLQFTPGIDKEDIVCQRDGTLRVPGPRFDLCTVTFVIIYWSVISGLVWFIILTYILHITLQEKTGEYMETERFKDDVLIEEYECYLGLFNLMHNILSSGLLTLMTLKSSSEEVMSPEVSLKVKSVYRRTLLFTILVTGLSLMSYHYLFYELSHSDLWKTSLRELIVCGFGVGQ
;
A
#
# COMPACT_ATOMS: atom_id res chain seq x y z
N MET A 1 35.51 -17.69 8.65
CA MET A 1 34.92 -18.75 9.51
C MET A 1 34.18 -18.19 10.72
N VAL A 2 34.73 -17.23 11.48
CA VAL A 2 34.06 -16.59 12.64
C VAL A 2 32.81 -15.78 12.25
N THR A 3 32.82 -15.08 11.11
CA THR A 3 31.64 -14.32 10.60
C THR A 3 30.51 -15.21 10.04
N LEU A 4 30.83 -16.37 9.47
CA LEU A 4 29.81 -17.37 9.06
C LEU A 4 29.16 -18.05 10.28
N ILE A 5 29.93 -18.27 11.35
CA ILE A 5 29.44 -18.79 12.63
C ILE A 5 28.49 -17.79 13.29
N HIS A 6 28.71 -16.49 13.14
CA HIS A 6 27.77 -15.47 13.60
C HIS A 6 26.44 -15.48 12.83
N ILE A 7 26.43 -15.79 11.53
CA ILE A 7 25.20 -15.95 10.74
C ILE A 7 24.45 -17.24 11.15
N VAL A 8 25.16 -18.31 11.49
CA VAL A 8 24.58 -19.55 12.02
C VAL A 8 24.10 -19.41 13.48
N GLN A 9 24.68 -18.49 14.26
CA GLN A 9 24.15 -18.08 15.57
C GLN A 9 22.84 -17.28 15.44
N TRP A 10 22.65 -16.53 14.35
CA TRP A 10 21.38 -15.85 14.08
C TRP A 10 20.26 -16.80 13.68
N THR A 11 20.56 -17.94 13.03
CA THR A 11 19.55 -18.96 12.70
C THR A 11 19.18 -19.87 13.88
N SER A 12 19.94 -19.83 14.98
CA SER A 12 19.69 -20.59 16.22
C SER A 12 19.10 -19.74 17.37
N LEU A 13 18.83 -18.46 17.15
CA LEU A 13 18.24 -17.52 18.12
C LEU A 13 16.72 -17.37 17.94
N PHE A 14 15.96 -18.48 18.04
CA PHE A 14 14.61 -18.40 18.63
C PHE A 14 14.72 -18.77 20.11
N GLY A 15 15.22 -17.80 20.88
CA GLY A 15 15.27 -17.82 22.33
C GLY A 15 14.95 -16.44 22.86
N PHE A 16 13.68 -16.23 23.19
CA PHE A 16 13.14 -15.18 24.06
C PHE A 16 13.19 -13.71 23.60
N ILE A 17 11.97 -13.17 23.55
CA ILE A 17 11.55 -11.79 23.84
C ILE A 17 12.62 -10.92 24.50
N SER A 18 12.97 -9.81 23.86
CA SER A 18 13.35 -8.58 24.55
C SER A 18 13.07 -7.40 23.63
N SER A 19 11.94 -6.74 23.88
CA SER A 19 11.62 -5.41 23.37
C SER A 19 12.77 -4.44 23.66
N ALA A 20 13.40 -3.90 22.62
CA ALA A 20 14.28 -2.74 22.76
C ALA A 20 13.41 -1.47 22.72
N SER A 21 13.03 -0.98 23.91
CA SER A 21 12.49 0.37 24.08
C SER A 21 13.63 1.35 24.33
N ILE A 22 13.91 2.24 23.39
CA ILE A 22 14.82 3.37 23.62
C ILE A 22 13.98 4.51 24.22
N LYS A 23 14.11 4.68 25.53
CA LYS A 23 13.60 5.82 26.29
C LYS A 23 14.71 6.87 26.31
N LEU A 24 14.51 8.00 25.65
CA LEU A 24 15.39 9.16 25.77
C LEU A 24 14.68 10.27 26.57
N ASN A 25 15.38 10.68 27.61
CA ASN A 25 14.98 11.48 28.76
C ASN A 25 14.37 12.86 28.45
N ASN A 26 13.34 13.18 29.24
CA ASN A 26 13.07 14.46 29.87
C ASN A 26 14.16 15.53 29.69
N LYS A 27 13.87 16.56 28.89
CA LYS A 27 14.38 17.91 29.10
C LYS A 27 13.28 18.93 28.82
N THR A 28 12.79 19.50 29.91
CA THR A 28 12.17 20.81 29.99
C THR A 28 13.17 21.88 29.54
N VAL A 29 12.75 22.78 28.66
CA VAL A 29 13.48 24.01 28.33
C VAL A 29 12.59 25.18 28.70
N HIS A 30 12.99 25.90 29.74
CA HIS A 30 12.54 27.25 30.06
C HIS A 30 13.10 28.21 29.00
N VAL A 31 12.26 29.10 28.49
CA VAL A 31 12.71 30.28 27.73
C VAL A 31 12.39 31.49 28.60
N ASP A 32 13.43 32.03 29.25
CA ASP A 32 13.44 33.35 29.86
C ASP A 32 13.89 34.38 28.81
N ASN A 33 13.35 35.60 28.94
CA ASN A 33 13.62 36.84 28.19
C ASN A 33 12.88 37.01 26.84
N LEU A 34 11.66 37.54 26.93
CA LEU A 34 11.10 38.39 25.88
C LEU A 34 11.51 39.83 26.17
N GLU A 35 12.38 40.39 25.33
CA GLU A 35 12.60 41.83 25.21
C GLU A 35 11.38 42.49 24.56
N ASP A 36 11.15 43.73 24.98
CA ASP A 36 9.95 44.56 24.94
C ASP A 36 9.39 44.86 23.52
N ASP A 37 8.11 44.54 23.25
CA ASP A 37 7.26 45.25 22.25
C ASP A 37 5.77 44.80 22.27
N THR A 38 5.05 45.01 23.39
CA THR A 38 3.61 44.63 23.52
C THR A 38 2.65 45.81 23.34
N SER A 39 1.48 45.55 22.74
CA SER A 39 0.36 46.52 22.69
C SER A 39 -0.71 46.11 23.71
N ARG A 40 -1.13 47.04 24.57
CA ARG A 40 -2.11 46.78 25.64
C ARG A 40 -3.55 46.92 25.15
N LEU A 41 -4.37 45.92 25.47
CA LEU A 41 -5.83 45.97 25.32
C LEU A 41 -6.49 45.79 26.70
N THR A 42 -7.35 46.74 27.05
CA THR A 42 -8.16 46.74 28.28
C THR A 42 -9.62 46.55 27.93
N PHE A 43 -10.26 45.53 28.49
CA PHE A 43 -11.70 45.35 28.44
C PHE A 43 -12.30 45.75 29.79
N GLU A 44 -13.22 46.71 29.77
CA GLU A 44 -14.06 47.03 30.92
C GLU A 44 -15.38 46.27 30.80
N ASN A 45 -15.67 45.45 31.81
CA ASN A 45 -17.03 45.03 32.12
C ASN A 45 -17.26 45.32 33.61
N ASN A 46 -18.51 45.63 33.96
CA ASN A 46 -18.98 46.35 35.16
C ASN A 46 -18.59 45.79 36.55
N ASN A 47 -17.60 44.90 36.70
CA ASN A 47 -16.86 44.70 37.95
C ASN A 47 -15.50 43.95 37.82
N SER A 48 -14.88 43.88 36.64
CA SER A 48 -13.49 43.39 36.52
C SER A 48 -12.85 43.79 35.20
N SER A 49 -11.63 44.33 35.24
CA SER A 49 -10.78 44.55 34.08
C SER A 49 -9.81 43.38 33.90
N VAL A 50 -9.82 42.75 32.74
CA VAL A 50 -8.81 41.76 32.35
C VAL A 50 -7.88 42.40 31.33
N VAL A 51 -6.58 42.43 31.63
CA VAL A 51 -5.53 42.94 30.76
C VAL A 51 -4.81 41.75 30.15
N ILE A 52 -4.74 41.69 28.83
CA ILE A 52 -4.00 40.66 28.10
C ILE A 52 -2.97 41.37 27.22
N GLU A 53 -1.70 41.03 27.40
CA GLU A 53 -0.58 41.52 26.58
C GLU A 53 -0.35 40.55 25.42
N ILE A 54 -0.34 41.07 24.19
CA ILE A 54 -0.22 40.25 22.98
C ILE A 54 0.88 40.82 22.06
N PRO A 55 1.72 39.97 21.41
CA PRO A 55 2.73 40.42 20.45
C PRO A 55 2.12 41.07 19.20
N LYS A 56 2.81 42.06 18.61
CA LYS A 56 2.44 42.66 17.31
C LYS A 56 2.38 41.59 16.21
N ASP A 57 1.48 41.80 15.25
CA ASP A 57 1.19 40.90 14.09
C ASP A 57 0.56 39.54 14.41
N SER A 58 0.05 39.35 15.63
CA SER A 58 -0.71 38.15 15.99
C SER A 58 -2.15 38.21 15.47
N LYS A 59 -2.64 37.12 14.84
CA LYS A 59 -4.06 36.86 14.62
C LYS A 59 -4.63 36.10 15.81
N PHE A 60 -5.73 36.57 16.36
CA PHE A 60 -6.43 35.86 17.43
C PHE A 60 -7.93 35.77 17.14
N ILE A 61 -8.53 34.69 17.64
CA ILE A 61 -9.93 34.34 17.48
C ILE A 61 -10.53 34.34 18.89
N LEU A 62 -11.47 35.25 19.12
CA LEU A 62 -12.32 35.18 20.30
C LEU A 62 -13.51 34.27 19.96
N LYS A 63 -13.73 33.26 20.79
CA LYS A 63 -14.93 32.42 20.74
C LYS A 63 -15.92 32.96 21.76
N ASP A 64 -17.01 33.53 21.26
CA ASP A 64 -18.23 33.73 22.03
C ASP A 64 -19.37 33.04 21.27
N GLY A 65 -19.88 31.95 21.83
CA GLY A 65 -20.89 31.13 21.16
C GLY A 65 -20.48 30.60 19.77
N SER A 66 -21.46 30.49 18.86
CA SER A 66 -21.37 29.79 17.57
C SER A 66 -20.79 30.60 16.40
N ASP A 67 -20.15 31.74 16.66
CA ASP A 67 -19.49 32.56 15.63
C ASP A 67 -17.98 32.72 15.91
N HIS A 68 -17.19 32.91 14.84
CA HIS A 68 -15.75 33.12 14.92
C HIS A 68 -15.40 34.49 14.35
N ILE A 69 -14.86 35.37 15.19
CA ILE A 69 -14.40 36.70 14.74
C ILE A 69 -12.88 36.68 14.68
N ILE A 70 -12.32 36.90 13.48
CA ILE A 70 -10.88 36.98 13.22
C ILE A 70 -10.50 38.46 13.20
N PHE A 71 -9.65 38.89 14.12
CA PHE A 71 -9.13 40.26 14.15
C PHE A 71 -7.68 40.31 13.65
N SER A 72 -7.34 41.38 12.94
CA SER A 72 -5.96 41.69 12.51
C SER A 72 -5.65 43.13 12.90
N SER A 73 -4.70 43.31 13.81
CA SER A 73 -4.30 44.63 14.30
C SER A 73 -3.38 45.32 13.29
N LYS A 74 -3.86 46.37 12.63
CA LYS A 74 -3.00 47.43 12.06
C LYS A 74 -3.48 48.80 12.52
N GLY A 75 -2.80 49.35 13.53
CA GLY A 75 -2.79 50.78 13.86
C GLY A 75 -4.10 51.36 14.45
N LYS A 76 -3.95 52.40 15.27
CA LYS A 76 -5.05 53.14 15.92
C LYS A 76 -6.12 53.56 14.90
N GLY A 77 -7.30 52.96 15.00
CA GLY A 77 -8.48 53.36 14.24
C GLY A 77 -9.75 52.91 14.97
N SER A 78 -10.68 53.84 15.15
CA SER A 78 -12.05 53.56 15.57
C SER A 78 -12.74 52.74 14.49
N PHE A 79 -13.31 51.57 14.81
CA PHE A 79 -14.01 50.72 13.86
C PHE A 79 -15.52 50.86 14.03
N THR A 80 -16.17 51.53 13.07
CA THR A 80 -17.61 51.42 12.85
C THR A 80 -17.92 50.09 12.16
N ARG A 81 -19.05 49.47 12.54
CA ARG A 81 -19.64 48.30 11.88
C ARG A 81 -20.00 48.69 10.44
N ASN A 82 -19.06 48.52 9.52
CA ASN A 82 -19.36 48.59 8.10
C ASN A 82 -19.95 47.24 7.68
N GLU A 83 -21.24 47.27 7.37
CA GLU A 83 -21.99 46.24 6.66
C GLU A 83 -21.30 45.91 5.34
N ALA A 84 -20.39 44.94 5.35
CA ALA A 84 -19.92 44.29 4.14
C ALA A 84 -20.95 43.23 3.73
N VAL A 85 -22.06 43.68 3.12
CA VAL A 85 -23.00 42.78 2.41
C VAL A 85 -22.28 42.28 1.16
N HIS A 86 -21.45 41.26 1.34
CA HIS A 86 -20.79 40.53 0.27
C HIS A 86 -21.84 39.75 -0.55
N ASN A 87 -21.79 39.88 -1.89
CA ASN A 87 -22.74 39.34 -2.88
C ASN A 87 -22.95 37.80 -2.81
N CYS A 88 -23.73 37.31 -1.85
CA CYS A 88 -24.19 35.91 -1.77
C CYS A 88 -25.45 35.63 -2.60
N LYS A 89 -25.99 36.67 -3.25
CA LYS A 89 -27.24 36.68 -4.00
C LYS A 89 -26.96 37.13 -5.42
N LYS A 90 -27.53 36.45 -6.40
CA LYS A 90 -27.46 36.80 -7.82
C LYS A 90 -28.84 37.02 -8.40
N SER A 91 -28.97 37.96 -9.32
CA SER A 91 -30.20 38.13 -10.10
C SER A 91 -30.37 36.93 -11.04
N ALA A 92 -31.54 36.29 -11.00
CA ALA A 92 -31.89 35.15 -11.85
C ALA A 92 -33.40 35.11 -12.07
N MET A 93 -33.86 34.64 -13.24
CA MET A 93 -35.30 34.45 -13.47
C MET A 93 -35.76 33.19 -12.75
N CYS A 94 -36.76 33.34 -11.87
CA CYS A 94 -37.35 32.22 -11.13
C CYS A 94 -38.41 31.50 -11.96
N GLU A 95 -38.37 30.18 -11.95
CA GLU A 95 -39.32 29.29 -12.62
C GLU A 95 -39.92 28.30 -11.61
N PRO A 96 -41.17 27.87 -11.79
CA PRO A 96 -41.79 26.89 -10.89
C PRO A 96 -41.11 25.52 -11.03
N LEU A 97 -40.96 24.80 -9.90
CA LEU A 97 -40.38 23.46 -9.88
C LEU A 97 -41.28 22.45 -10.58
N ILE A 98 -40.76 21.78 -11.62
CA ILE A 98 -41.45 20.65 -12.27
C ILE A 98 -41.46 19.42 -11.36
N SER A 99 -40.33 19.17 -10.68
CA SER A 99 -40.17 18.08 -9.71
C SER A 99 -39.87 18.66 -8.33
N PRO A 100 -40.71 18.43 -7.31
CA PRO A 100 -40.49 18.95 -5.95
C PRO A 100 -39.45 18.15 -5.16
N THR A 101 -38.72 17.24 -5.80
CA THR A 101 -37.74 16.36 -5.14
C THR A 101 -36.37 16.48 -5.79
N CYS A 102 -35.32 16.63 -4.98
CA CYS A 102 -33.92 16.57 -5.39
C CYS A 102 -33.22 15.38 -4.73
N LEU A 103 -32.65 14.48 -5.54
CA LEU A 103 -31.94 13.27 -5.08
C LEU A 103 -32.73 12.44 -4.03
N GLY A 104 -34.06 12.38 -4.17
CA GLY A 104 -34.96 11.65 -3.27
C GLY A 104 -35.45 12.43 -2.05
N THR A 105 -35.04 13.69 -1.87
CA THR A 105 -35.46 14.55 -0.74
C THR A 105 -36.41 15.64 -1.25
N LYS A 106 -37.52 15.88 -0.52
CA LYS A 106 -38.50 16.93 -0.87
C LYS A 106 -37.93 18.32 -0.57
N LEU A 107 -38.01 19.23 -1.54
CA LEU A 107 -37.57 20.60 -1.39
C LEU A 107 -38.63 21.43 -0.63
N PRO A 108 -38.22 22.34 0.27
CA PRO A 108 -39.15 23.17 1.06
C PRO A 108 -39.65 24.41 0.30
N TYR A 109 -39.20 24.63 -0.93
CA TYR A 109 -39.56 25.77 -1.79
C TYR A 109 -40.23 25.30 -3.08
N GLY A 110 -40.92 26.23 -3.78
CA GLY A 110 -41.67 25.96 -5.01
C GLY A 110 -41.04 26.51 -6.30
N PHE A 111 -39.98 27.31 -6.20
CA PHE A 111 -39.35 28.00 -7.34
C PHE A 111 -37.83 27.78 -7.38
N THR A 112 -37.29 27.61 -8.58
CA THR A 112 -35.87 27.34 -8.88
C THR A 112 -35.36 28.20 -10.04
N THR A 113 -34.08 28.05 -10.41
CA THR A 113 -33.49 28.62 -11.62
C THR A 113 -32.40 27.70 -12.17
N THR A 114 -32.24 27.62 -13.49
CA THR A 114 -31.16 26.88 -14.18
C THR A 114 -29.88 27.70 -14.39
N SER A 115 -29.92 29.00 -14.11
CA SER A 115 -28.84 29.96 -14.47
C SER A 115 -27.48 29.76 -13.78
N LEU A 116 -27.40 28.91 -12.73
CA LEU A 116 -26.14 28.62 -12.04
C LEU A 116 -25.27 27.56 -12.75
N VAL A 117 -25.90 26.69 -13.55
CA VAL A 117 -25.22 25.63 -14.29
C VAL A 117 -25.08 26.08 -15.73
N SER A 118 -23.84 26.09 -16.24
CA SER A 118 -23.63 26.40 -17.67
C SER A 118 -24.11 25.22 -18.51
N ASP A 119 -24.55 25.53 -19.73
CA ASP A 119 -24.88 24.51 -20.73
C ASP A 119 -26.15 23.71 -20.44
N VAL A 120 -27.01 24.18 -19.52
CA VAL A 120 -28.34 23.61 -19.25
C VAL A 120 -29.40 24.66 -19.50
N SER A 121 -30.38 24.33 -20.34
CA SER A 121 -31.46 25.26 -20.71
C SER A 121 -32.79 24.92 -20.04
N ASP A 122 -32.98 23.66 -19.64
CA ASP A 122 -34.26 23.13 -19.17
C ASP A 122 -34.12 22.35 -17.86
N GLN A 123 -35.15 22.40 -17.02
CA GLN A 123 -35.23 21.63 -15.77
C GLN A 123 -35.22 20.12 -16.03
N GLN A 124 -35.69 19.65 -17.19
CA GLN A 124 -35.62 18.22 -17.54
C GLN A 124 -34.17 17.74 -17.71
N GLU A 125 -33.32 18.54 -18.38
CA GLU A 125 -31.89 18.25 -18.52
C GLU A 125 -31.16 18.32 -17.16
N VAL A 126 -31.56 19.24 -16.27
CA VAL A 126 -31.08 19.25 -14.88
C VAL A 126 -31.33 17.91 -14.19
N GLN A 127 -32.54 17.35 -14.33
CA GLN A 127 -32.86 16.05 -13.72
C GLN A 127 -32.02 14.92 -14.30
N GLU A 128 -31.75 14.93 -15.61
CA GLU A 128 -30.88 13.94 -16.26
C GLU A 128 -29.42 14.05 -15.79
N ARG A 129 -28.88 15.26 -15.63
CA ARG A 129 -27.55 15.47 -15.03
C ARG A 129 -27.51 15.00 -13.58
N LEU A 130 -28.52 15.33 -12.78
CA LEU A 130 -28.63 14.85 -11.40
C LEU A 130 -28.71 13.32 -11.32
N LYS A 131 -29.36 12.64 -12.27
CA LYS A 131 -29.35 11.18 -12.38
C LYS A 131 -27.94 10.63 -12.62
N ARG A 132 -27.14 11.25 -13.51
CA ARG A 132 -25.73 10.87 -13.70
C ARG A 132 -24.90 10.99 -12.42
N TRP A 133 -25.11 12.06 -11.65
CA TRP A 133 -24.45 12.25 -10.36
C TRP A 133 -24.82 11.21 -9.29
N GLN A 134 -25.92 10.47 -9.45
CA GLN A 134 -26.26 9.38 -8.52
C GLN A 134 -25.24 8.23 -8.53
N GLY A 135 -24.38 8.14 -9.55
CA GLY A 135 -23.23 7.23 -9.55
C GLY A 135 -22.29 7.42 -8.36
N LEU A 136 -22.24 8.63 -7.78
CA LEU A 136 -21.46 8.92 -6.57
C LEU A 136 -21.99 8.26 -5.31
N LYS A 137 -23.19 7.63 -5.34
CA LYS A 137 -23.68 6.78 -4.26
C LYS A 137 -22.69 5.65 -3.94
N TYR A 138 -21.83 5.28 -4.87
CA TYR A 138 -20.80 4.27 -4.68
C TYR A 138 -19.60 4.71 -3.83
N ILE A 139 -19.56 5.98 -3.44
CA ILE A 139 -18.54 6.58 -2.57
C ILE A 139 -19.26 7.13 -1.32
N PRO A 140 -19.48 6.33 -0.27
CA PRO A 140 -20.39 6.69 0.83
C PRO A 140 -20.04 7.99 1.55
N LYS A 141 -18.75 8.23 1.82
CA LYS A 141 -18.28 9.44 2.51
C LYS A 141 -18.43 10.69 1.64
N CYS A 142 -18.21 10.56 0.33
CA CYS A 142 -18.45 11.64 -0.63
C CYS A 142 -19.96 11.92 -0.78
N TRP A 143 -20.76 10.86 -0.97
CA TRP A 143 -22.19 10.95 -1.20
C TRP A 143 -22.91 11.73 -0.10
N ALA A 144 -22.56 11.45 1.16
CA ALA A 144 -23.15 12.10 2.32
C ALA A 144 -22.98 13.65 2.34
N VAL A 145 -21.93 14.17 1.71
CA VAL A 145 -21.63 15.62 1.69
C VAL A 145 -22.07 16.26 0.38
N ILE A 146 -21.91 15.55 -0.75
CA ILE A 146 -22.13 16.11 -2.09
C ILE A 146 -23.61 16.28 -2.44
N GLN A 147 -24.53 15.51 -1.84
CA GLN A 147 -25.97 15.62 -2.11
C GLN A 147 -26.50 17.05 -1.87
N SER A 148 -26.16 17.62 -0.71
CA SER A 148 -26.50 19.00 -0.34
C SER A 148 -25.97 20.03 -1.33
N PHE A 149 -24.74 19.83 -1.81
CA PHE A 149 -24.09 20.74 -2.75
C PHE A 149 -24.72 20.65 -4.15
N LEU A 150 -24.97 19.44 -4.65
CA LEU A 150 -25.62 19.22 -5.94
C LEU A 150 -27.01 19.86 -5.99
N CYS A 151 -27.83 19.69 -4.95
CA CYS A 151 -29.15 20.33 -4.90
C CYS A 151 -29.04 21.86 -4.81
N ALA A 152 -28.07 22.39 -4.07
CA ALA A 152 -27.84 23.84 -3.98
C ALA A 152 -27.32 24.45 -5.30
N LEU A 153 -26.69 23.66 -6.17
CA LEU A 153 -26.16 24.12 -7.46
C LEU A 153 -27.17 23.94 -8.61
N TYR A 154 -27.78 22.76 -8.71
CA TYR A 154 -28.68 22.38 -9.82
C TYR A 154 -30.14 22.78 -9.59
N MET A 155 -30.60 22.83 -8.33
CA MET A 155 -31.99 23.17 -7.98
C MET A 155 -32.03 24.19 -6.83
N PRO A 156 -31.39 25.36 -6.95
CA PRO A 156 -31.32 26.34 -5.87
C PRO A 156 -32.69 26.96 -5.56
N LYS A 157 -32.86 27.48 -4.35
CA LYS A 157 -34.01 28.31 -4.00
C LYS A 157 -33.95 29.64 -4.77
N CYS A 158 -35.03 30.00 -5.46
CA CYS A 158 -35.18 31.30 -6.12
C CYS A 158 -36.38 32.05 -5.54
N GLU A 159 -36.16 33.28 -5.07
CA GLU A 159 -37.19 34.14 -4.46
C GLU A 159 -36.95 35.58 -4.95
N ASP A 160 -38.01 36.27 -5.37
CA ASP A 160 -37.95 37.65 -5.88
C ASP A 160 -36.94 37.88 -7.02
N ASN A 161 -36.80 36.92 -7.94
CA ASN A 161 -35.78 36.92 -9.02
C ASN A 161 -34.32 36.98 -8.50
N VAL A 162 -34.10 36.43 -7.30
CA VAL A 162 -32.79 36.35 -6.68
C VAL A 162 -32.52 34.90 -6.26
N VAL A 163 -31.31 34.43 -6.57
CA VAL A 163 -30.82 33.09 -6.24
C VAL A 163 -29.65 33.16 -5.25
N SER A 164 -29.63 32.26 -4.27
CA SER A 164 -28.51 32.09 -3.34
C SER A 164 -27.42 31.21 -3.95
N VAL A 165 -26.15 31.62 -3.79
CA VAL A 165 -24.99 30.93 -4.37
C VAL A 165 -24.22 30.15 -3.28
N PRO A 166 -23.72 28.93 -3.56
CA PRO A 166 -22.89 28.18 -2.62
C PRO A 166 -21.58 28.92 -2.25
N SER A 167 -21.17 28.78 -0.98
CA SER A 167 -19.89 29.34 -0.48
C SER A 167 -18.68 28.48 -0.85
N GLN A 168 -17.50 29.10 -0.95
CA GLN A 168 -16.24 28.40 -1.23
C GLN A 168 -15.88 27.36 -0.15
N GLU A 169 -16.31 27.56 1.10
CA GLU A 169 -16.08 26.64 2.22
C GLU A 169 -16.74 25.29 1.99
N VAL A 170 -17.98 25.27 1.46
CA VAL A 170 -18.68 24.02 1.11
C VAL A 170 -17.98 23.31 -0.02
N CYS A 171 -17.46 24.03 -1.02
CA CYS A 171 -16.71 23.45 -2.11
C CYS A 171 -15.38 22.83 -1.62
N LYS A 172 -14.65 23.54 -0.74
CA LYS A 172 -13.42 23.01 -0.12
C LYS A 172 -13.67 21.81 0.78
N LEU A 173 -14.85 21.71 1.42
CA LEU A 173 -15.21 20.54 2.21
C LEU A 173 -15.36 19.26 1.36
N LEU A 174 -15.72 19.41 0.08
CA LEU A 174 -15.87 18.29 -0.85
C LEU A 174 -14.52 17.74 -1.36
N SER A 175 -13.46 18.55 -1.38
CA SER A 175 -12.18 18.16 -1.99
C SER A 175 -11.45 17.02 -1.27
N GLY A 176 -11.74 16.80 0.02
CA GLY A 176 -11.28 15.63 0.78
C GLY A 176 -12.02 14.36 0.36
N PRO A 177 -13.27 14.16 0.83
CA PRO A 177 -14.01 12.91 0.64
C PRO A 177 -14.35 12.61 -0.82
N CYS A 178 -14.45 13.62 -1.69
CA CYS A 178 -14.74 13.48 -3.11
C CYS A 178 -13.51 13.71 -4.01
N ARG A 179 -12.29 13.48 -3.50
CA ARG A 179 -11.04 13.76 -4.25
C ARG A 179 -10.98 13.12 -5.63
N ILE A 180 -11.44 11.87 -5.77
CA ILE A 180 -11.45 11.16 -7.08
C ILE A 180 -12.36 11.86 -8.09
N VAL A 181 -13.45 12.48 -7.64
CA VAL A 181 -14.38 13.22 -8.49
C VAL A 181 -13.77 14.53 -8.96
N ALA A 182 -13.07 15.23 -8.07
CA ALA A 182 -12.39 16.48 -8.37
C ALA A 182 -11.20 16.30 -9.33
N GLN A 183 -10.55 15.13 -9.33
CA GLN A 183 -9.40 14.82 -10.19
C GLN A 183 -9.80 14.31 -11.57
N GLU A 184 -10.79 13.40 -11.64
CA GLU A 184 -11.06 12.63 -12.86
C GLU A 184 -12.34 13.05 -13.60
N LEU A 185 -13.30 13.71 -12.94
CA LEU A 185 -14.70 13.66 -13.38
C LEU A 185 -15.32 14.99 -13.83
N SER A 186 -14.91 16.17 -13.34
CA SER A 186 -15.46 17.42 -13.91
C SER A 186 -14.70 18.70 -13.55
N PRO A 187 -14.51 19.63 -14.52
CA PRO A 187 -14.08 21.00 -14.27
C PRO A 187 -15.12 21.85 -13.51
N GLU A 188 -16.38 21.39 -13.41
CA GLU A 188 -17.46 22.10 -12.69
C GLU A 188 -17.21 22.18 -11.17
N PHE A 189 -16.34 21.32 -10.62
CA PHE A 189 -15.97 21.28 -9.20
C PHE A 189 -14.67 22.02 -8.89
N ASN A 190 -14.13 22.80 -9.84
CA ASN A 190 -12.95 23.62 -9.57
C ASN A 190 -13.31 24.83 -8.68
N CYS A 191 -13.12 24.67 -7.37
CA CYS A 191 -13.40 25.68 -6.34
C CYS A 191 -12.53 26.97 -6.42
N GLN A 192 -11.60 27.05 -7.38
CA GLN A 192 -10.63 28.15 -7.45
C GLN A 192 -11.01 29.26 -8.44
N ASN A 193 -11.80 28.98 -9.48
CA ASN A 193 -12.15 29.98 -10.49
C ASN A 193 -13.56 29.74 -11.04
N GLY A 194 -14.53 30.55 -10.59
CA GLY A 194 -15.85 30.53 -11.20
C GLY A 194 -16.75 31.63 -10.67
N THR A 195 -17.44 32.30 -11.58
CA THR A 195 -18.62 33.13 -11.28
C THR A 195 -19.70 32.36 -10.51
N LYS A 196 -19.60 31.02 -10.38
CA LYS A 196 -20.60 30.11 -9.81
C LYS A 196 -20.47 29.87 -8.29
N ILE A 197 -19.39 30.33 -7.64
CA ILE A 197 -19.11 30.06 -6.21
C ILE A 197 -18.71 31.39 -5.53
N SER A 198 -19.30 31.70 -4.39
CA SER A 198 -18.96 32.92 -3.65
C SER A 198 -17.67 32.74 -2.84
N SER A 199 -16.77 33.73 -2.94
CA SER A 199 -15.49 33.83 -2.23
C SER A 199 -15.63 33.95 -0.70
N HIS A 200 -16.82 34.28 -0.20
CA HIS A 200 -17.06 34.59 1.22
C HIS A 200 -18.00 33.59 1.89
N SER A 201 -17.97 33.56 3.24
CA SER A 201 -18.81 32.70 4.08
C SER A 201 -20.28 33.12 3.97
N CYS A 202 -20.99 32.54 3.00
CA CYS A 202 -22.42 32.71 2.81
C CYS A 202 -23.18 31.66 3.61
N LYS A 203 -24.32 32.03 4.19
CA LYS A 203 -25.20 31.08 4.86
C LYS A 203 -25.76 30.09 3.83
N ASN A 204 -25.34 28.83 3.93
CA ASN A 204 -25.75 27.79 3.00
C ASN A 204 -27.14 27.27 3.39
N GLU A 205 -28.20 27.70 2.70
CA GLU A 205 -29.58 27.23 2.94
C GLU A 205 -29.77 25.73 2.62
N GLY A 206 -28.85 25.13 1.84
CA GLY A 206 -28.83 23.69 1.59
C GLY A 206 -28.34 22.82 2.77
N ARG A 207 -27.81 23.42 3.85
CA ARG A 207 -27.32 22.68 5.04
C ARG A 207 -28.46 22.09 5.88
N ASP A 208 -29.67 22.62 5.73
CA ASP A 208 -30.86 22.20 6.49
C ASP A 208 -31.60 21.02 5.82
N LEU A 209 -31.21 20.63 4.61
CA LEU A 209 -31.76 19.47 3.92
C LEU A 209 -31.19 18.18 4.51
N LYS A 210 -32.07 17.36 5.11
CA LYS A 210 -31.71 16.04 5.61
C LYS A 210 -31.87 15.01 4.51
N PHE A 211 -30.76 14.45 4.04
CA PHE A 211 -30.76 13.36 3.06
C PHE A 211 -30.82 12.01 3.77
N ASN A 212 -31.78 11.16 3.39
CA ASN A 212 -31.97 9.82 3.95
C ASN A 212 -31.26 8.71 3.13
N SER A 213 -30.66 9.08 1.99
CA SER A 213 -30.01 8.11 1.10
C SER A 213 -28.53 7.96 1.47
N THR A 214 -28.17 6.82 2.06
CA THR A 214 -26.78 6.45 2.35
C THR A 214 -26.11 5.85 1.11
N GLY A 215 -24.82 6.14 0.94
CA GLY A 215 -24.01 5.48 -0.09
C GLY A 215 -23.66 4.04 0.28
N GLN A 216 -23.28 3.24 -0.72
CA GLN A 216 -22.84 1.85 -0.56
C GLN A 216 -21.69 1.57 -1.51
N CYS A 217 -20.65 0.86 -1.08
CA CYS A 217 -19.56 0.50 -1.97
C CYS A 217 -20.05 -0.47 -3.07
N LYS A 218 -19.51 -0.34 -4.28
CA LYS A 218 -19.77 -1.25 -5.40
C LYS A 218 -18.59 -2.19 -5.60
N PRO A 219 -18.81 -3.48 -5.93
CA PRO A 219 -17.72 -4.37 -6.33
C PRO A 219 -16.84 -3.72 -7.42
N PRO A 220 -15.51 -3.81 -7.32
CA PRO A 220 -14.72 -4.65 -6.41
C PRO A 220 -14.42 -4.03 -5.02
N LEU A 221 -15.06 -2.91 -4.68
CA LEU A 221 -14.86 -2.23 -3.41
C LEU A 221 -15.85 -2.70 -2.33
N VAL A 222 -15.35 -2.83 -1.11
CA VAL A 222 -16.09 -3.23 0.11
C VAL A 222 -15.98 -2.14 1.16
N SER A 223 -17.01 -1.97 1.99
CA SER A 223 -17.00 -0.93 3.03
C SER A 223 -16.02 -1.28 4.13
N THR A 224 -15.24 -0.29 4.55
CA THR A 224 -14.30 -0.43 5.66
C THR A 224 -14.23 0.87 6.45
N GLU A 225 -13.98 0.74 7.75
CA GLU A 225 -13.69 1.87 8.64
C GLU A 225 -12.18 2.04 8.86
N VAL A 226 -11.37 1.08 8.39
CA VAL A 226 -9.92 1.10 8.55
C VAL A 226 -9.31 2.02 7.50
N VAL A 227 -8.83 3.18 7.94
CA VAL A 227 -8.26 4.23 7.07
C VAL A 227 -7.11 3.70 6.20
N ALA A 228 -6.31 2.77 6.72
CA ALA A 228 -5.20 2.16 5.97
C ALA A 228 -5.67 1.27 4.80
N SER A 229 -6.91 0.76 4.86
CA SER A 229 -7.51 -0.10 3.82
C SER A 229 -8.28 0.69 2.77
N PHE A 230 -8.35 2.02 2.88
CA PHE A 230 -9.08 2.85 1.91
C PHE A 230 -8.43 2.82 0.54
N TYR A 231 -9.25 2.65 -0.51
CA TYR A 231 -8.76 2.74 -1.87
C TYR A 231 -8.38 4.20 -2.19
N PRO A 232 -7.24 4.46 -2.85
CA PRO A 232 -6.76 5.82 -3.10
C PRO A 232 -7.78 6.71 -3.83
N GLY A 233 -8.37 7.65 -3.09
CA GLY A 233 -9.38 8.61 -3.60
C GLY A 233 -10.84 8.25 -3.31
N VAL A 234 -11.10 7.07 -2.73
CA VAL A 234 -12.46 6.61 -2.37
C VAL A 234 -12.50 6.36 -0.86
N GLU A 235 -13.00 7.33 -0.10
CA GLU A 235 -13.08 7.22 1.35
C GLU A 235 -14.24 6.32 1.83
N GLY A 236 -13.97 5.46 2.81
CA GLY A 236 -14.94 4.54 3.41
C GLY A 236 -15.15 3.23 2.63
N CYS A 237 -14.42 3.03 1.53
CA CYS A 237 -14.37 1.78 0.79
C CYS A 237 -12.91 1.35 0.56
N GLY A 238 -12.66 0.05 0.64
CA GLY A 238 -11.39 -0.59 0.36
C GLY A 238 -11.54 -1.66 -0.71
N LEU A 239 -10.42 -2.12 -1.26
CA LEU A 239 -10.45 -3.25 -2.20
C LEU A 239 -10.85 -4.53 -1.44
N GLN A 240 -11.74 -5.32 -2.02
CA GLN A 240 -12.06 -6.64 -1.49
C GLN A 240 -10.80 -7.52 -1.40
N CYS A 241 -10.83 -8.52 -0.52
CA CYS A 241 -9.70 -9.41 -0.31
C CYS A 241 -9.34 -10.27 -1.54
N SER A 242 -10.34 -10.84 -2.21
CA SER A 242 -10.11 -11.66 -3.41
C SER A 242 -9.76 -10.78 -4.60
N ASP A 243 -8.69 -11.12 -5.31
CA ASP A 243 -8.24 -10.34 -6.47
C ASP A 243 -9.37 -10.22 -7.51
N PRO A 244 -9.84 -9.01 -7.85
CA PRO A 244 -10.96 -8.82 -8.76
C PRO A 244 -10.63 -9.09 -10.22
N LEU A 245 -9.35 -9.25 -10.58
CA LEU A 245 -8.92 -9.53 -11.95
C LEU A 245 -9.11 -11.00 -12.33
N TYR A 246 -9.21 -11.89 -11.35
CA TYR A 246 -9.31 -13.32 -11.56
C TYR A 246 -10.68 -13.86 -11.13
N SER A 247 -11.18 -14.82 -11.90
CA SER A 247 -12.38 -15.58 -11.59
C SER A 247 -12.18 -16.51 -10.39
N LYS A 248 -13.26 -16.99 -9.77
CA LYS A 248 -13.16 -17.92 -8.63
C LYS A 248 -12.54 -19.24 -9.04
N GLU A 249 -12.83 -19.68 -10.25
CA GLU A 249 -12.33 -20.91 -10.86
C GLU A 249 -10.80 -20.84 -11.06
N GLU A 250 -10.26 -19.69 -11.46
CA GLU A 250 -8.81 -19.48 -11.56
C GLU A 250 -8.13 -19.50 -10.19
N HIS A 251 -8.77 -18.93 -9.17
CA HIS A 251 -8.27 -19.01 -7.80
C HIS A 251 -8.21 -20.45 -7.29
N GLU A 252 -9.27 -21.23 -7.49
CA GLU A 252 -9.34 -22.65 -7.09
C GLU A 252 -8.30 -23.49 -7.84
N SER A 253 -8.16 -23.25 -9.15
CA SER A 253 -7.13 -23.90 -9.98
C SER A 253 -5.71 -23.63 -9.46
N MET A 254 -5.42 -22.38 -9.09
CA MET A 254 -4.12 -22.00 -8.55
C MET A 254 -3.88 -22.60 -7.16
N GLN A 255 -4.89 -22.63 -6.30
CA GLN A 255 -4.81 -23.29 -4.99
C GLN A 255 -4.54 -24.79 -5.13
N ASN A 256 -5.26 -25.48 -6.01
CA ASN A 256 -5.03 -26.90 -6.27
C ASN A 256 -3.61 -27.16 -6.79
N THR A 257 -3.12 -26.31 -7.69
CA THR A 257 -1.75 -26.41 -8.22
C THR A 257 -0.70 -26.24 -7.11
N ILE A 258 -0.86 -25.24 -6.24
CA ILE A 258 0.03 -25.00 -5.10
C ILE A 258 0.02 -26.20 -4.14
N PHE A 259 -1.17 -26.75 -3.85
CA PHE A 259 -1.31 -27.91 -2.96
C PHE A 259 -0.55 -29.13 -3.49
N VAL A 260 -0.78 -29.50 -4.75
CA VAL A 260 -0.13 -30.65 -5.39
C VAL A 260 1.38 -30.47 -5.44
N LEU A 261 1.87 -29.27 -5.79
CA LEU A 261 3.30 -29.00 -5.85
C LEU A 261 3.95 -29.04 -4.45
N ALA A 262 3.33 -28.40 -3.46
CA ALA A 262 3.87 -28.32 -2.11
C ALA A 262 3.91 -29.70 -1.43
N ILE A 263 2.85 -30.51 -1.55
CA ILE A 263 2.82 -31.85 -0.95
C ILE A 263 3.82 -32.80 -1.63
N THR A 264 3.93 -32.73 -2.95
CA THR A 264 4.90 -33.54 -3.71
C THR A 264 6.33 -33.19 -3.30
N CYS A 265 6.64 -31.89 -3.20
CA CYS A 265 7.93 -31.41 -2.73
C CYS A 265 8.21 -31.88 -1.29
N ALA A 266 7.24 -31.73 -0.39
CA ALA A 266 7.37 -32.17 1.01
C ALA A 266 7.67 -33.68 1.11
N LEU A 267 7.01 -34.52 0.31
CA LEU A 267 7.25 -35.97 0.30
C LEU A 267 8.68 -36.33 -0.14
N PHE A 268 9.19 -35.70 -1.21
CA PHE A 268 10.57 -35.90 -1.66
C PHE A 268 11.60 -35.41 -0.63
N ILE A 269 11.31 -34.31 0.05
CA ILE A 269 12.17 -33.77 1.12
C ILE A 269 12.19 -34.72 2.32
N VAL A 270 11.03 -35.21 2.77
CA VAL A 270 10.95 -36.17 3.87
C VAL A 270 11.73 -37.44 3.53
N LEU A 271 11.58 -37.97 2.31
CA LEU A 271 12.36 -39.13 1.86
C LEU A 271 13.87 -38.85 1.89
N SER A 272 14.29 -37.65 1.49
CA SER A 272 15.70 -37.24 1.51
C SER A 272 16.24 -37.14 2.93
N VAL A 273 15.49 -36.52 3.85
CA VAL A 273 15.85 -36.41 5.27
C VAL A 273 15.90 -37.79 5.93
N LEU A 274 14.93 -38.67 5.66
CA LEU A 274 14.92 -40.05 6.17
C LEU A 274 16.15 -40.83 5.70
N THR A 275 16.53 -40.69 4.44
CA THR A 275 17.72 -41.34 3.89
C THR A 275 18.99 -40.89 4.59
N LEU A 276 19.13 -39.59 4.87
CA LEU A 276 20.28 -39.04 5.61
C LEU A 276 20.26 -39.44 7.10
N ALA A 277 19.07 -39.56 7.70
CA ALA A 277 18.90 -39.95 9.10
C ALA A 277 19.23 -41.42 9.34
N ILE A 278 18.85 -42.33 8.42
CA ILE A 278 19.18 -43.76 8.52
C ILE A 278 20.70 -43.96 8.54
N ASN A 279 21.45 -43.14 7.80
CA ASN A 279 22.90 -43.23 7.71
C ASN A 279 23.62 -42.16 8.56
N TRP A 280 23.02 -41.69 9.66
CA TRP A 280 23.50 -40.54 10.43
C TRP A 280 24.96 -40.68 10.91
N GLU A 281 25.37 -41.87 11.36
CA GLU A 281 26.74 -42.08 11.86
C GLU A 281 27.80 -41.87 10.76
N ALA A 282 27.59 -42.40 9.56
CA ALA A 282 28.50 -42.18 8.43
C ALA A 282 28.36 -40.78 7.82
N THR A 283 27.16 -40.20 7.88
CA THR A 283 26.78 -38.94 7.22
C THR A 283 27.24 -37.73 8.02
N SER A 284 27.14 -37.79 9.36
CA SER A 284 27.60 -36.73 10.27
C SER A 284 29.12 -36.50 10.20
N MET A 285 29.87 -37.47 9.68
CA MET A 285 31.31 -37.35 9.45
C MET A 285 31.66 -36.39 8.30
N TYR A 286 30.73 -36.14 7.36
CA TYR A 286 30.96 -35.30 6.19
C TYR A 286 30.22 -33.97 6.29
N PHE A 287 30.97 -32.86 6.34
CA PHE A 287 30.41 -31.50 6.38
C PHE A 287 29.43 -31.21 5.23
N THR A 288 29.72 -31.68 4.01
CA THR A 288 28.84 -31.56 2.84
C THR A 288 27.46 -32.18 3.07
N SER A 289 27.39 -33.32 3.77
CA SER A 289 26.13 -33.98 4.05
C SER A 289 25.29 -33.26 5.10
N GLN A 290 25.94 -32.61 6.07
CA GLN A 290 25.27 -31.74 7.03
C GLN A 290 24.65 -30.52 6.34
N VAL A 291 25.36 -29.89 5.39
CA VAL A 291 24.83 -28.79 4.58
C VAL A 291 23.58 -29.20 3.80
N ILE A 292 23.60 -30.37 3.14
CA ILE A 292 22.44 -30.89 2.40
C ILE A 292 21.23 -31.10 3.33
N LEU A 293 21.45 -31.57 4.56
CA LEU A 293 20.38 -31.71 5.54
C LEU A 293 19.74 -30.37 5.89
N TYR A 294 20.54 -29.32 6.16
CA TYR A 294 20.02 -27.99 6.46
C TYR A 294 19.22 -27.40 5.30
N ILE A 295 19.66 -27.61 4.05
CA ILE A 295 18.90 -27.22 2.85
C ILE A 295 17.53 -27.90 2.83
N ASN A 296 17.47 -29.21 3.06
CA ASN A 296 16.21 -29.95 3.10
C ASN A 296 15.29 -29.47 4.23
N ILE A 297 15.82 -29.18 5.43
CA ILE A 297 15.03 -28.62 6.53
C ILE A 297 14.45 -27.24 6.17
N CYS A 298 15.24 -26.37 5.54
CA CYS A 298 14.77 -25.06 5.09
C CYS A 298 13.62 -25.20 4.08
N PHE A 299 13.79 -26.02 3.04
CA PHE A 299 12.73 -26.22 2.07
C PHE A 299 11.50 -26.95 2.63
N PHE A 300 11.67 -27.82 3.64
CA PHE A 300 10.55 -28.41 4.35
C PHE A 300 9.69 -27.35 5.06
N ASN A 301 10.33 -26.41 5.77
CA ASN A 301 9.62 -25.30 6.41
C ASN A 301 8.91 -24.40 5.39
N THR A 302 9.50 -24.18 4.23
CA THR A 302 8.83 -23.49 3.12
C THR A 302 7.56 -24.24 2.68
N CYS A 303 7.62 -25.56 2.54
CA CYS A 303 6.43 -26.37 2.25
C CYS A 303 5.36 -26.26 3.34
N ILE A 304 5.74 -26.26 4.63
CA ILE A 304 4.79 -26.04 5.73
C ILE A 304 4.09 -24.69 5.57
N GLY A 305 4.84 -23.62 5.26
CA GLY A 305 4.28 -22.29 5.06
C GLY A 305 3.24 -22.24 3.93
N TRP A 306 3.54 -22.86 2.78
CA TRP A 306 2.59 -22.96 1.67
C TRP A 306 1.39 -23.87 1.94
N LEU A 307 1.57 -24.91 2.76
CA LEU A 307 0.50 -25.84 3.13
C LEU A 307 -0.39 -25.32 4.26
N LEU A 308 0.02 -24.26 4.95
CA LEU A 308 -0.71 -23.73 6.12
C LEU A 308 -2.16 -23.34 5.79
N GLN A 309 -2.40 -22.81 4.59
CA GLN A 309 -3.73 -22.41 4.11
C GLN A 309 -4.71 -23.58 3.87
N PHE A 310 -4.25 -24.84 4.01
CA PHE A 310 -5.06 -26.05 3.86
C PHE A 310 -5.23 -26.81 5.19
N THR A 311 -4.85 -26.20 6.31
CA THR A 311 -4.93 -26.86 7.62
C THR A 311 -6.35 -26.75 8.20
N PRO A 312 -6.88 -27.81 8.85
CA PRO A 312 -8.22 -27.76 9.43
C PRO A 312 -8.34 -26.63 10.46
N GLY A 313 -9.25 -25.69 10.23
CA GLY A 313 -9.47 -24.53 11.10
C GLY A 313 -8.66 -23.28 10.75
N ILE A 314 -7.88 -23.30 9.66
CA ILE A 314 -7.24 -22.10 9.09
C ILE A 314 -7.52 -22.10 7.59
N ASP A 315 -8.41 -21.22 7.14
CA ASP A 315 -8.66 -21.02 5.72
C ASP A 315 -7.72 -19.95 5.13
N LYS A 316 -7.59 -19.92 3.81
CA LYS A 316 -6.84 -18.86 3.11
C LYS A 316 -7.32 -17.46 3.53
N GLU A 317 -8.62 -17.30 3.74
CA GLU A 317 -9.23 -16.02 4.12
C GLU A 317 -8.77 -15.55 5.50
N ASP A 318 -8.52 -16.45 6.46
CA ASP A 318 -8.02 -16.09 7.79
C ASP A 318 -6.59 -15.52 7.74
N ILE A 319 -5.81 -15.97 6.75
CA ILE A 319 -4.43 -15.52 6.53
C ILE A 319 -4.43 -14.19 5.76
N VAL A 320 -5.13 -14.11 4.63
CA VAL A 320 -4.98 -13.01 3.66
C VAL A 320 -6.00 -11.88 3.86
N CYS A 321 -7.19 -12.19 4.40
CA CYS A 321 -8.28 -11.23 4.49
C CYS A 321 -8.34 -10.58 5.88
N GLN A 322 -8.77 -9.32 5.89
CA GLN A 322 -9.22 -8.66 7.11
C GLN A 322 -10.67 -9.05 7.41
N ARG A 323 -11.11 -8.87 8.67
CA ARG A 323 -12.48 -9.24 9.11
C ARG A 323 -13.60 -8.47 8.40
N ASP A 324 -13.29 -7.30 7.84
CA ASP A 324 -14.22 -6.49 7.06
C ASP A 324 -14.30 -6.91 5.58
N GLY A 325 -13.57 -7.96 5.19
CA GLY A 325 -13.53 -8.46 3.81
C GLY A 325 -12.56 -7.71 2.90
N THR A 326 -11.78 -6.75 3.42
CA THR A 326 -10.73 -6.08 2.66
C THR A 326 -9.42 -6.89 2.63
N LEU A 327 -8.57 -6.60 1.65
CA LEU A 327 -7.22 -7.17 1.60
C LEU A 327 -6.41 -6.69 2.82
N ARG A 328 -5.70 -7.61 3.49
CA ARG A 328 -4.96 -7.28 4.71
C ARG A 328 -3.79 -6.33 4.40
N VAL A 329 -3.78 -5.20 5.10
CA VAL A 329 -2.71 -4.20 5.04
C VAL A 329 -1.70 -4.46 6.17
N PRO A 330 -0.38 -4.24 5.97
CA PRO A 330 0.61 -4.42 7.02
C PRO A 330 0.27 -3.62 8.28
N GLY A 331 0.31 -4.28 9.44
CA GLY A 331 -0.01 -3.68 10.73
C GLY A 331 0.94 -4.13 11.84
N PRO A 332 0.87 -3.50 13.03
CA PRO A 332 1.79 -3.77 14.14
C PRO A 332 1.51 -5.08 14.88
N ARG A 333 0.46 -5.82 14.54
CA ARG A 333 0.05 -7.05 15.25
C ARG A 333 0.65 -8.28 14.57
N PHE A 334 1.10 -9.23 15.38
CA PHE A 334 1.49 -10.55 14.92
C PHE A 334 0.24 -11.36 14.54
N ASP A 335 -0.05 -11.39 13.24
CA ASP A 335 -1.17 -12.13 12.66
C ASP A 335 -0.68 -13.35 11.88
N LEU A 336 -1.60 -14.26 11.51
CA LEU A 336 -1.28 -15.43 10.70
C LEU A 336 -0.57 -15.07 9.38
N CYS A 337 -0.96 -13.96 8.73
CA CYS A 337 -0.28 -13.41 7.55
C CYS A 337 1.24 -13.22 7.78
N THR A 338 1.59 -12.55 8.89
CA THR A 338 2.98 -12.26 9.24
C THR A 338 3.74 -13.53 9.58
N VAL A 339 3.11 -14.46 10.30
CA VAL A 339 3.72 -15.76 10.63
C VAL A 339 4.01 -16.56 9.37
N THR A 340 3.04 -16.67 8.46
CA THR A 340 3.20 -17.35 7.16
C THR A 340 4.31 -16.70 6.34
N PHE A 341 4.33 -15.36 6.27
CA PHE A 341 5.37 -14.61 5.58
C PHE A 341 6.77 -14.92 6.16
N VAL A 342 6.95 -14.88 7.47
CA VAL A 342 8.23 -15.17 8.12
C VAL A 342 8.68 -16.60 7.85
N ILE A 343 7.78 -17.59 7.98
CA ILE A 343 8.09 -19.01 7.73
C ILE A 343 8.59 -19.19 6.28
N ILE A 344 7.89 -18.64 5.30
CA ILE A 344 8.25 -18.81 3.88
C ILE A 344 9.52 -18.02 3.57
N TYR A 345 9.54 -16.72 3.87
CA TYR A 345 10.63 -15.82 3.49
C TYR A 345 11.96 -16.23 4.14
N TRP A 346 11.98 -16.42 5.45
CA TRP A 346 13.21 -16.77 6.16
C TRP A 346 13.75 -18.13 5.71
N SER A 347 12.86 -19.11 5.52
CA SER A 347 13.25 -20.45 5.10
C SER A 347 13.80 -20.49 3.68
N VAL A 348 13.21 -19.72 2.75
CA VAL A 348 13.73 -19.59 1.38
C VAL A 348 15.11 -18.92 1.38
N ILE A 349 15.28 -17.79 2.06
CA ILE A 349 16.56 -17.08 2.10
C ILE A 349 17.64 -17.94 2.77
N SER A 350 17.32 -18.60 3.89
CA SER A 350 18.23 -19.54 4.55
C SER A 350 18.62 -20.71 3.63
N GLY A 351 17.65 -21.28 2.91
CA GLY A 351 17.90 -22.35 1.92
C GLY A 351 18.87 -21.92 0.83
N LEU A 352 18.73 -20.71 0.30
CA LEU A 352 19.63 -20.15 -0.72
C LEU A 352 21.04 -19.92 -0.18
N VAL A 353 21.19 -19.40 1.04
CA VAL A 353 22.50 -19.21 1.67
C VAL A 353 23.21 -20.54 1.87
N TRP A 354 22.52 -21.57 2.39
CA TRP A 354 23.09 -22.91 2.51
C TRP A 354 23.45 -23.53 1.17
N PHE A 355 22.67 -23.24 0.14
CA PHE A 355 22.97 -23.67 -1.22
C PHE A 355 24.25 -23.03 -1.77
N ILE A 356 24.48 -21.73 -1.53
CA ILE A 356 25.74 -21.05 -1.88
C ILE A 356 26.93 -21.66 -1.13
N ILE A 357 26.76 -21.99 0.16
CA ILE A 357 27.79 -22.69 0.93
C ILE A 357 28.11 -24.05 0.31
N LEU A 358 27.09 -24.81 -0.13
CA LEU A 358 27.28 -26.10 -0.79
C LEU A 358 28.08 -25.98 -2.10
N THR A 359 27.74 -25.01 -2.94
CA THR A 359 28.45 -24.78 -4.22
C THR A 359 29.87 -24.30 -3.99
N TYR A 360 30.10 -23.49 -2.96
CA TYR A 360 31.44 -23.06 -2.56
C TYR A 360 32.32 -24.23 -2.09
N ILE A 361 31.80 -25.10 -1.22
CA ILE A 361 32.50 -26.32 -0.77
C ILE A 361 32.85 -27.20 -1.97
N LEU A 362 31.92 -27.35 -2.91
CA LEU A 362 32.17 -28.10 -4.14
C LEU A 362 33.31 -27.46 -4.94
N HIS A 363 33.32 -26.15 -5.11
CA HIS A 363 34.36 -25.44 -5.86
C HIS A 363 35.76 -25.63 -5.24
N ILE A 364 35.92 -25.40 -3.93
CA ILE A 364 37.23 -25.55 -3.26
C ILE A 364 37.74 -26.99 -3.31
N THR A 365 36.85 -27.99 -3.12
CA THR A 365 37.22 -29.40 -3.15
C THR A 365 37.69 -29.84 -4.55
N LEU A 366 37.20 -29.17 -5.59
CA LEU A 366 37.63 -29.43 -6.97
C LEU A 366 38.99 -28.79 -7.27
N GLN A 367 39.25 -27.59 -6.75
CA GLN A 367 40.56 -26.93 -6.87
C GLN A 367 41.67 -27.67 -6.13
N GLU A 368 41.40 -28.18 -4.92
CA GLU A 368 42.37 -29.02 -4.21
C GLU A 368 42.78 -30.26 -5.02
N LYS A 369 41.87 -30.80 -5.83
CA LYS A 369 42.12 -31.98 -6.68
C LYS A 369 42.85 -31.68 -7.98
N THR A 370 42.80 -30.44 -8.50
CA THR A 370 43.59 -30.04 -9.68
C THR A 370 45.05 -29.73 -9.34
N GLY A 371 45.39 -29.57 -8.05
CA GLY A 371 46.73 -29.18 -7.63
C GLY A 371 47.09 -27.73 -7.98
N GLU A 372 46.14 -26.95 -8.50
CA GLU A 372 46.28 -25.51 -8.70
C GLU A 372 46.10 -24.80 -7.35
N TYR A 373 47.16 -24.75 -6.54
CA TYR A 373 47.25 -23.82 -5.42
C TYR A 373 47.44 -22.41 -5.98
N MET A 374 46.37 -21.60 -6.02
CA MET A 374 46.55 -20.16 -5.88
C MET A 374 46.65 -19.83 -4.39
N GLU A 375 47.63 -18.98 -4.07
CA GLU A 375 47.75 -18.34 -2.77
C GLU A 375 46.38 -17.88 -2.27
N THR A 376 46.07 -18.29 -1.05
CA THR A 376 44.88 -17.89 -0.30
C THR A 376 45.03 -16.43 0.16
N GLU A 377 45.36 -15.52 -0.75
CA GLU A 377 45.33 -14.10 -0.49
C GLU A 377 44.05 -13.52 -1.10
N ARG A 378 43.14 -13.15 -0.18
CA ARG A 378 42.15 -12.08 -0.36
C ARG A 378 40.89 -12.43 -1.14
N PHE A 379 40.10 -13.36 -0.62
CA PHE A 379 38.63 -13.28 -0.73
C PHE A 379 38.02 -12.95 0.65
N LYS A 380 38.59 -11.93 1.30
CA LYS A 380 38.08 -11.36 2.55
C LYS A 380 37.23 -10.10 2.30
N ASP A 381 37.27 -9.55 1.09
CA ASP A 381 36.76 -8.19 0.82
C ASP A 381 35.63 -8.08 -0.23
N ASP A 382 35.20 -9.15 -0.91
CA ASP A 382 34.11 -9.08 -1.91
C ASP A 382 32.82 -9.81 -1.48
N VAL A 383 32.53 -9.81 -0.17
CA VAL A 383 31.13 -9.88 0.30
C VAL A 383 30.74 -8.50 0.82
N LEU A 384 31.02 -7.48 0.02
CA LEU A 384 30.22 -6.26 0.05
C LEU A 384 28.85 -6.63 -0.48
N ILE A 385 27.94 -6.96 0.42
CA ILE A 385 26.51 -6.89 0.16
C ILE A 385 26.24 -5.39 -0.03
N GLU A 386 26.50 -4.88 -1.23
CA GLU A 386 25.89 -3.62 -1.67
C GLU A 386 24.38 -3.86 -1.67
N GLU A 387 23.65 -2.93 -1.08
CA GLU A 387 22.19 -2.92 -0.99
C GLU A 387 21.57 -2.76 -2.39
N TYR A 388 21.60 -3.83 -3.17
CA TYR A 388 20.73 -4.05 -4.31
C TYR A 388 20.10 -5.43 -4.13
N GLU A 389 18.77 -5.43 -4.00
CA GLU A 389 17.88 -6.56 -3.71
C GLU A 389 18.60 -7.90 -3.42
N CYS A 390 18.76 -8.19 -2.12
CA CYS A 390 19.47 -9.34 -1.55
C CYS A 390 19.31 -10.65 -2.35
N TYR A 391 18.12 -10.90 -2.91
CA TYR A 391 17.83 -12.09 -3.70
C TYR A 391 18.62 -12.16 -5.02
N LEU A 392 18.66 -11.08 -5.81
CA LEU A 392 19.33 -11.06 -7.11
C LEU A 392 20.86 -11.11 -6.95
N GLY A 393 21.39 -10.43 -5.93
CA GLY A 393 22.81 -10.49 -5.56
C GLY A 393 23.25 -11.91 -5.16
N LEU A 394 22.51 -12.57 -4.27
CA LEU A 394 22.78 -13.96 -3.85
C LEU A 394 22.78 -14.92 -5.03
N PHE A 395 21.88 -14.70 -5.97
CA PHE A 395 21.73 -15.55 -7.12
C PHE A 395 22.81 -15.38 -8.18
N ASN A 396 23.25 -14.15 -8.43
CA ASN A 396 24.39 -13.90 -9.31
C ASN A 396 25.66 -14.52 -8.71
N LEU A 397 25.85 -14.39 -7.40
CA LEU A 397 26.95 -15.05 -6.67
C LEU A 397 26.90 -16.57 -6.85
N MET A 398 25.72 -17.17 -6.67
CA MET A 398 25.49 -18.59 -6.87
C MET A 398 25.86 -19.06 -8.29
N HIS A 399 25.44 -18.33 -9.33
CA HIS A 399 25.76 -18.67 -10.73
C HIS A 399 27.25 -18.56 -11.02
N ASN A 400 27.92 -17.54 -10.49
CA ASN A 400 29.37 -17.35 -10.68
C ASN A 400 30.17 -18.50 -10.05
N ILE A 401 29.79 -18.95 -8.86
CA ILE A 401 30.45 -20.08 -8.20
C ILE A 401 30.20 -21.39 -8.98
N LEU A 402 28.96 -21.63 -9.41
CA LEU A 402 28.60 -22.83 -10.19
C LEU A 402 29.32 -22.88 -11.54
N SER A 403 29.38 -21.76 -12.27
CA SER A 403 30.05 -21.69 -13.57
C SER A 403 31.56 -21.92 -13.45
N SER A 404 32.19 -21.32 -12.43
CA SER A 404 33.61 -21.53 -12.10
C SER A 404 33.91 -22.99 -11.70
N GLY A 405 33.05 -23.60 -10.87
CA GLY A 405 33.14 -25.02 -10.52
C GLY A 405 32.99 -25.94 -11.74
N LEU A 406 32.09 -25.62 -12.66
CA LEU A 406 31.89 -26.38 -13.90
C LEU A 406 33.09 -26.28 -14.85
N LEU A 407 33.69 -25.09 -14.98
CA LEU A 407 34.93 -24.89 -15.74
C LEU A 407 36.07 -25.76 -15.20
N THR A 408 36.24 -25.79 -13.88
CA THR A 408 37.24 -26.63 -13.20
C THR A 408 36.95 -28.13 -13.42
N LEU A 409 35.69 -28.54 -13.46
CA LEU A 409 35.34 -29.93 -13.80
C LEU A 409 35.60 -30.28 -15.27
N MET A 410 35.48 -29.31 -16.19
CA MET A 410 35.81 -29.53 -17.60
C MET A 410 37.31 -29.74 -17.81
N THR A 411 38.16 -28.96 -17.14
CA THR A 411 39.63 -29.13 -17.19
C THR A 411 40.07 -30.45 -16.56
N LEU A 412 39.45 -30.84 -15.43
CA LEU A 412 39.67 -32.16 -14.82
C LEU A 412 39.22 -33.30 -15.73
N LYS A 413 38.09 -33.16 -16.41
CA LYS A 413 37.58 -34.18 -17.33
C LYS A 413 38.56 -34.41 -18.48
N SER A 414 39.06 -33.35 -19.12
CA SER A 414 40.02 -33.49 -20.23
C SER A 414 41.33 -34.13 -19.77
N SER A 415 41.86 -33.72 -18.61
CA SER A 415 43.08 -34.32 -18.03
C SER A 415 42.89 -35.78 -17.61
N SER A 416 41.71 -36.14 -17.08
CA SER A 416 41.39 -37.51 -16.65
C SER A 416 41.22 -38.50 -17.81
N GLU A 417 40.98 -38.02 -19.04
CA GLU A 417 40.91 -38.86 -20.24
C GLU A 417 42.30 -39.29 -20.74
N GLU A 418 43.36 -38.57 -20.36
CA GLU A 418 44.73 -38.85 -20.81
C GLU A 418 45.58 -39.63 -19.79
N VAL A 419 45.30 -39.53 -18.47
CA VAL A 419 46.27 -39.96 -17.42
C VAL A 419 45.73 -40.92 -16.35
N MET A 420 44.41 -41.14 -16.21
CA MET A 420 43.82 -41.81 -15.02
C MET A 420 43.25 -43.22 -15.26
N SER A 421 43.23 -44.04 -14.19
CA SER A 421 42.58 -45.37 -14.14
C SER A 421 41.10 -45.29 -14.58
N PRO A 422 40.59 -46.28 -15.35
CA PRO A 422 39.24 -46.25 -15.94
C PRO A 422 38.13 -46.09 -14.88
N GLU A 423 38.31 -46.60 -13.67
CA GLU A 423 37.34 -46.48 -12.58
C GLU A 423 37.17 -45.04 -12.08
N VAL A 424 38.27 -44.27 -12.01
CA VAL A 424 38.24 -42.89 -11.54
C VAL A 424 37.69 -41.96 -12.63
N SER A 425 38.05 -42.22 -13.89
CA SER A 425 37.49 -41.51 -15.05
C SER A 425 35.96 -41.66 -15.14
N LEU A 426 35.42 -42.86 -14.89
CA LEU A 426 33.96 -43.09 -14.86
C LEU A 426 33.25 -42.30 -13.74
N LYS A 427 33.84 -42.24 -12.54
CA LYS A 427 33.32 -41.45 -11.42
C LYS A 427 33.32 -39.95 -11.74
N VAL A 428 34.41 -39.43 -12.29
CA VAL A 428 34.53 -38.02 -12.72
C VAL A 428 33.51 -37.69 -13.81
N LYS A 429 33.35 -38.54 -14.83
CA LYS A 429 32.35 -38.37 -15.89
C LYS A 429 30.90 -38.38 -15.36
N SER A 430 30.61 -39.19 -14.34
CA SER A 430 29.30 -39.22 -13.67
C SER A 430 29.02 -37.93 -12.90
N VAL A 431 29.99 -37.47 -12.09
CA VAL A 431 29.89 -36.22 -11.31
C VAL A 431 29.79 -35.00 -12.23
N TYR A 432 30.60 -34.94 -13.29
CA TYR A 432 30.53 -33.89 -14.31
C TYR A 432 29.13 -33.80 -14.93
N ARG A 433 28.56 -34.93 -15.37
CA ARG A 433 27.24 -34.95 -16.00
C ARG A 433 26.13 -34.48 -15.06
N ARG A 434 26.16 -34.92 -13.80
CA ARG A 434 25.17 -34.52 -12.78
C ARG A 434 25.27 -33.02 -12.48
N THR A 435 26.48 -32.51 -12.30
CA THR A 435 26.74 -31.10 -12.01
C THR A 435 26.38 -30.21 -13.19
N LEU A 436 26.69 -30.63 -14.42
CA LEU A 436 26.30 -29.94 -15.64
C LEU A 436 24.78 -29.85 -15.80
N LEU A 437 24.07 -30.99 -15.66
CA LEU A 437 22.61 -31.02 -15.75
C LEU A 437 21.97 -30.11 -14.69
N PHE A 438 22.47 -30.20 -13.46
CA PHE A 438 22.01 -29.38 -12.36
C PHE A 438 22.23 -27.89 -12.61
N THR A 439 23.39 -27.51 -13.11
CA THR A 439 23.71 -26.11 -13.48
C THR A 439 22.78 -25.61 -14.59
N ILE A 440 22.53 -26.41 -15.63
CA ILE A 440 21.60 -26.05 -16.71
C ILE A 440 20.18 -25.82 -16.18
N LEU A 441 19.70 -26.71 -15.31
CA LEU A 441 18.36 -26.59 -14.71
C LEU A 441 18.23 -25.34 -13.84
N VAL A 442 19.21 -25.09 -12.97
CA VAL A 442 19.25 -23.90 -12.11
C VAL A 442 19.27 -22.66 -12.99
N THR A 443 20.18 -22.55 -13.97
CA THR A 443 20.24 -21.39 -14.88
C THR A 443 18.96 -21.20 -15.69
N GLY A 444 18.28 -22.28 -16.10
CA GLY A 444 17.00 -22.19 -16.79
C GLY A 444 15.88 -21.60 -15.93
N LEU A 445 15.66 -22.17 -14.73
CA LEU A 445 14.67 -21.65 -13.76
C LEU A 445 14.96 -20.20 -13.37
N SER A 446 16.24 -19.89 -13.35
CA SER A 446 16.77 -18.60 -13.00
C SER A 446 16.43 -17.51 -14.01
N LEU A 447 16.69 -17.78 -15.29
CA LEU A 447 16.32 -16.90 -16.40
C LEU A 447 14.81 -16.73 -16.51
N MET A 448 14.04 -17.80 -16.26
CA MET A 448 12.57 -17.72 -16.23
C MET A 448 12.07 -16.79 -15.13
N SER A 449 12.66 -16.87 -13.93
CA SER A 449 12.30 -16.00 -12.80
C SER A 449 12.65 -14.53 -13.09
N TYR A 450 13.82 -14.28 -13.68
CA TYR A 450 14.23 -12.94 -14.10
C TYR A 450 13.29 -12.36 -15.17
N HIS A 451 12.94 -13.16 -16.18
CA HIS A 451 12.00 -12.76 -17.23
C HIS A 451 10.62 -12.42 -16.64
N TYR A 452 10.12 -13.23 -15.72
CA TYR A 452 8.86 -12.97 -15.02
C TYR A 452 8.91 -11.66 -14.22
N LEU A 453 9.95 -11.45 -13.41
CA LEU A 453 10.09 -10.23 -12.61
C LEU A 453 10.17 -8.98 -13.50
N PHE A 454 10.93 -9.05 -14.59
CA PHE A 454 11.01 -7.97 -15.56
C PHE A 454 9.65 -7.69 -16.22
N TYR A 455 8.92 -8.74 -16.59
CA TYR A 455 7.58 -8.62 -17.17
C TYR A 455 6.61 -7.96 -16.18
N GLU A 456 6.61 -8.37 -14.92
CA GLU A 456 5.77 -7.81 -13.87
C GLU A 456 6.09 -6.34 -13.60
N LEU A 457 7.37 -5.99 -13.43
CA LEU A 457 7.81 -4.62 -13.18
C LEU A 457 7.46 -3.69 -14.36
N SER A 458 7.60 -4.17 -15.60
CA SER A 458 7.27 -3.37 -16.79
C SER A 458 5.77 -3.12 -16.99
N HIS A 459 4.90 -4.00 -16.46
CA HIS A 459 3.45 -3.90 -16.66
C HIS A 459 2.67 -3.49 -15.41
N SER A 460 3.29 -3.48 -14.21
CA SER A 460 2.64 -3.14 -12.94
C SER A 460 1.87 -1.81 -12.99
N ASP A 461 2.47 -0.75 -13.55
CA ASP A 461 1.84 0.57 -13.59
C ASP A 461 0.66 0.63 -14.57
N LEU A 462 0.76 -0.10 -15.68
CA LEU A 462 -0.35 -0.26 -16.63
C LEU A 462 -1.53 -0.97 -15.95
N TRP A 463 -1.28 -2.06 -15.22
CA TRP A 463 -2.33 -2.79 -14.51
C TRP A 463 -2.98 -1.95 -13.40
N LYS A 464 -2.20 -1.20 -12.62
CA LYS A 464 -2.73 -0.27 -11.62
C LYS A 464 -3.62 0.81 -12.23
N THR A 465 -3.24 1.34 -13.40
CA THR A 465 -4.01 2.36 -14.12
C THR A 465 -5.29 1.76 -14.69
N SER A 466 -5.22 0.60 -15.33
CA SER A 466 -6.38 -0.10 -15.88
C SER A 466 -7.40 -0.48 -14.80
N LEU A 467 -6.93 -0.95 -13.63
CA LEU A 467 -7.82 -1.23 -12.49
C LEU A 467 -8.50 0.05 -11.96
N ARG A 468 -7.78 1.18 -11.92
CA ARG A 468 -8.35 2.47 -11.54
C ARG A 468 -9.45 2.89 -12.53
N GLU A 469 -9.18 2.80 -13.83
CA GLU A 469 -10.16 3.11 -14.88
C GLU A 469 -11.40 2.22 -14.79
N LEU A 470 -11.22 0.92 -14.52
CA LEU A 470 -12.33 -0.03 -14.30
C LEU A 470 -13.22 0.39 -13.13
N ILE A 471 -12.62 0.78 -12.01
CA ILE A 471 -13.36 1.25 -10.82
C ILE A 471 -14.12 2.55 -11.12
N VAL A 472 -13.45 3.53 -11.76
CA VAL A 472 -14.06 4.82 -12.12
C VAL A 472 -15.21 4.62 -13.12
N CYS A 473 -15.02 3.79 -14.15
CA CYS A 473 -16.05 3.40 -15.10
C CYS A 473 -17.24 2.74 -14.39
N GLY A 474 -16.97 1.92 -13.37
CA GLY A 474 -17.98 1.30 -12.52
C GLY A 474 -18.92 2.29 -11.81
N PHE A 475 -18.47 3.53 -11.57
CA PHE A 475 -19.29 4.59 -10.99
C PHE A 475 -20.27 5.21 -11.99
N GLY A 476 -20.00 5.15 -13.29
CA GLY A 476 -20.89 5.67 -14.33
C GLY A 476 -21.08 7.20 -14.31
N VAL A 477 -20.08 7.94 -13.83
CA VAL A 477 -20.10 9.41 -13.76
C VAL A 477 -19.13 9.96 -14.80
N GLY A 478 -19.60 10.84 -15.70
CA GLY A 478 -18.77 11.53 -16.70
C GLY A 478 -18.78 10.98 -18.13
N GLN A 479 -19.64 10.01 -18.46
CA GLN A 479 -19.96 9.62 -19.84
C GLN A 479 -21.30 10.19 -20.30
#